data_AF-A0A927X8H1-F1
#
_entry.id   AF-A0A927X8H1-F1
#
_cell.length_a   1.000
_cell.length_b   1.000
_cell.length_c   1.000
_cell.angle_alpha   90.00
_cell.angle_beta   90.00
_cell.angle_gamma   90.00
#
_symmetry.space_group_name_H-M   'P 1'
#
loop_
_entity.id
_entity.type
_entity.pdbx_description
1 polymer ?
#
loop_
_entity_poly.entity_id
_entity_poly.type
_entity_poly.pdbx_seq_one_letter_code
_entity_poly.pdbx_strand_id
1 'polypeptide(L)'
;MNISKKIITFNILKIKLDEFLFIVGVVLLLLSQFILYYNAPYKLSAPNSRVYEQLGVNNSFVLMTKYGGFVCLILCSFFNAKYFLTCIRKRMFVLFSLFLILLIAFCNAIDVILSNGLVNSLYLELNPLVYLLIMTVFISSNDKIYNIFCKLNTLITIFALGMAIFYFITFKIKYPDGIIGNSAFLNYYTLGFFSALFTCYNSKKSIFAYIIIFSCIMIGFLGVTRSFIIQSILLLMIYTIAKAKRKILSSVLLLGVTVGIIGVSLAVLKKYFSSSYEYFFVKLFMDTRSFQYTQLFEQVKFYELIIGKGFYFQYYLNGVLYSYIDNAYIFLLIRYGVFFVLSYVIIFISALINYKKNRCNWWVIIHWVLALGGLSVYVVMGLDVKFLLFYIVLGRSLLNRGGVNGERK
;
A
#
# COMPACT_ATOMS: atom_id res chain seq x y z
N MET A 1 11.84 39.70 16.85
CA MET A 1 12.20 38.63 17.80
C MET A 1 12.53 37.37 17.01
N ASN A 2 13.83 37.16 16.72
CA ASN A 2 14.35 36.11 15.84
C ASN A 2 14.51 34.81 16.64
N ILE A 3 13.63 33.83 16.40
CA ILE A 3 13.82 32.47 16.94
C ILE A 3 14.84 31.77 16.04
N SER A 4 16.08 31.70 16.52
CA SER A 4 17.16 30.98 15.84
C SER A 4 16.80 29.49 15.75
N LYS A 5 16.87 28.95 14.53
CA LYS A 5 16.86 27.50 14.30
C LYS A 5 18.13 26.93 14.93
N LYS A 6 18.02 26.37 16.13
CA LYS A 6 19.09 25.63 16.79
C LYS A 6 19.40 24.41 15.91
N ILE A 7 20.51 24.49 15.18
CA ILE A 7 21.08 23.37 14.42
C ILE A 7 21.69 22.44 15.47
N ILE A 8 21.03 21.33 15.76
CA ILE A 8 21.66 20.23 16.49
C ILE A 8 22.57 19.53 15.47
N THR A 9 23.85 19.88 15.45
CA THR A 9 24.87 19.23 14.63
C THR A 9 25.29 17.90 15.28
N PHE A 10 24.76 16.78 14.78
CA PHE A 10 25.41 15.48 14.96
C PHE A 10 26.56 15.39 13.96
N ASN A 11 27.79 15.40 14.47
CA ASN A 11 29.01 15.76 13.72
C ASN A 11 29.57 14.68 12.78
N ILE A 12 28.72 13.78 12.25
CA ILE A 12 29.17 12.71 11.35
C ILE A 12 28.44 12.74 9.99
N LEU A 13 27.29 13.41 9.87
CA LEU A 13 26.61 13.68 8.60
C LEU A 13 25.78 14.96 8.77
N LYS A 14 25.96 15.99 7.92
CA LYS A 14 25.11 17.21 7.93
C LYS A 14 23.68 16.90 7.45
N ILE A 15 22.93 16.10 8.20
CA ILE A 15 21.53 15.75 7.93
C ILE A 15 20.65 16.70 8.75
N LYS A 16 19.62 17.27 8.12
CA LYS A 16 18.63 18.10 8.84
C LYS A 16 17.69 17.22 9.67
N LEU A 17 17.12 17.78 10.75
CA LEU A 17 16.23 17.03 11.64
C LEU A 17 15.03 16.38 10.92
N ASP A 18 14.42 17.07 9.96
CA ASP A 18 13.30 16.56 9.17
C ASP A 18 13.70 15.40 8.25
N GLU A 19 14.87 15.48 7.63
CA GLU A 19 15.47 14.41 6.83
C GLU A 19 15.81 13.18 7.71
N PHE A 20 16.36 13.41 8.90
CA PHE A 20 16.68 12.36 9.87
C PHE A 20 15.41 11.64 10.36
N LEU A 21 14.39 12.40 10.80
CA LEU A 21 13.11 11.86 11.24
C LEU A 21 12.43 11.01 10.15
N PHE A 22 12.51 11.44 8.89
CA PHE A 22 11.99 10.67 7.77
C PHE A 22 12.71 9.33 7.61
N ILE A 23 14.05 9.34 7.57
CA ILE A 23 14.84 8.11 7.39
C ILE A 23 14.59 7.14 8.55
N VAL A 24 14.69 7.62 9.79
CA VAL A 24 14.43 6.80 10.98
C VAL A 24 13.02 6.24 10.97
N GLY A 25 12.02 7.05 10.62
CA GLY A 25 10.63 6.63 10.50
C GLY A 25 10.44 5.47 9.53
N VAL A 26 11.01 5.57 8.33
CA VAL A 26 10.97 4.50 7.31
C VAL A 26 11.68 3.24 7.79
N VAL A 27 12.88 3.37 8.36
CA VAL A 27 13.68 2.23 8.83
C VAL A 27 12.96 1.49 9.96
N LEU A 28 12.39 2.21 10.92
CA LEU A 28 11.63 1.60 12.02
C LEU A 28 10.39 0.85 11.53
N LEU A 29 9.65 1.39 10.56
CA LEU A 29 8.51 0.68 9.96
C LEU A 29 8.96 -0.59 9.21
N LEU A 30 10.03 -0.54 8.43
CA LEU A 30 10.59 -1.72 7.75
C LEU A 30 11.06 -2.78 8.76
N LEU A 31 11.74 -2.34 9.82
CA LEU A 31 12.22 -3.21 10.89
C LEU A 31 11.05 -3.88 11.61
N SER A 32 9.98 -3.13 11.90
CA SER A 32 8.77 -3.68 12.53
C SER A 32 8.17 -4.81 11.69
N GLN A 33 8.13 -4.65 10.37
CA GLN A 33 7.59 -5.67 9.46
C GLN A 33 8.49 -6.91 9.39
N PHE A 34 9.80 -6.75 9.44
CA PHE A 34 10.74 -7.87 9.49
C PHE A 34 10.58 -8.68 10.78
N ILE A 35 10.54 -8.00 11.92
CA ILE A 35 10.46 -8.66 13.23
C ILE A 35 9.10 -9.34 13.41
N LEU A 36 8.03 -8.74 12.90
CA LEU A 36 6.68 -9.30 12.95
C LEU A 36 6.62 -10.73 12.38
N TYR A 37 7.41 -11.03 11.35
CA TYR A 37 7.41 -12.35 10.70
C TYR A 37 8.64 -13.20 11.04
N TYR A 38 9.56 -12.69 11.86
CA TYR A 38 10.74 -13.43 12.26
C TYR A 38 10.31 -14.63 13.12
N ASN A 39 10.60 -15.84 12.63
CA ASN A 39 10.21 -17.12 13.26
C ASN A 39 8.70 -17.31 13.52
N ALA A 40 7.82 -16.52 12.87
CA ALA A 40 6.39 -16.70 13.01
C ALA A 40 5.95 -18.07 12.42
N PRO A 41 5.16 -18.89 13.13
CA PRO A 41 4.76 -20.20 12.65
C PRO A 41 3.67 -20.12 11.57
N TYR A 42 3.71 -21.03 10.61
CA TYR A 42 2.59 -21.27 9.71
C TYR A 42 1.53 -22.14 10.41
N LYS A 43 0.26 -21.80 10.19
CA LYS A 43 -0.92 -22.52 10.67
C LYS A 43 -1.87 -22.76 9.50
N LEU A 44 -2.67 -23.82 9.56
CA LEU A 44 -3.72 -24.04 8.58
C LEU A 44 -4.82 -22.99 8.75
N SER A 45 -5.30 -22.43 7.65
CA SER A 45 -6.37 -21.42 7.62
C SER A 45 -7.70 -22.02 8.10
N ALA A 46 -7.97 -23.27 7.75
CA ALA A 46 -9.12 -24.04 8.24
C ALA A 46 -8.79 -25.54 8.38
N PRO A 47 -9.54 -26.29 9.21
CA PRO A 47 -9.46 -27.75 9.25
C PRO A 47 -9.61 -28.33 7.84
N ASN A 48 -8.75 -29.28 7.46
CA ASN A 48 -8.73 -29.92 6.13
C ASN A 48 -8.43 -28.99 4.94
N SER A 49 -8.07 -27.73 5.16
CA SER A 49 -7.58 -26.86 4.09
C SER A 49 -6.14 -27.22 3.72
N ARG A 50 -5.75 -26.93 2.47
CA ARG A 50 -4.34 -26.92 2.05
C ARG A 50 -3.70 -25.53 2.17
N VAL A 51 -4.43 -24.56 2.71
CA VAL A 51 -4.03 -23.16 2.79
C VAL A 51 -3.41 -22.88 4.13
N TYR A 52 -2.19 -22.36 4.11
CA TYR A 52 -1.43 -22.00 5.30
C TYR A 52 -1.30 -20.50 5.44
N GLU A 53 -1.53 -20.01 6.65
CA GLU A 53 -1.36 -18.62 7.03
C GLU A 53 -0.24 -18.48 8.03
N GLN A 54 0.45 -17.36 7.98
CA GLN A 54 1.47 -16.98 8.94
C GLN A 54 1.06 -15.67 9.56
N LEU A 55 0.36 -15.77 10.68
CA LEU A 55 0.02 -14.61 11.49
C LEU A 55 1.30 -14.15 12.17
N GLY A 56 1.66 -12.88 11.98
CA GLY A 56 2.83 -12.29 12.60
C GLY A 56 2.74 -12.30 14.12
N VAL A 57 3.90 -12.24 14.79
CA VAL A 57 3.97 -12.18 16.25
C VAL A 57 4.05 -10.73 16.70
N ASN A 58 2.93 -10.18 17.17
CA ASN A 58 2.91 -8.86 17.78
C ASN A 58 3.51 -8.91 19.18
N ASN A 59 4.79 -8.58 19.30
CA ASN A 59 5.45 -8.36 20.59
C ASN A 59 5.63 -6.86 20.86
N SER A 60 6.02 -6.52 22.09
CA SER A 60 6.25 -5.13 22.51
C SER A 60 7.26 -4.41 21.62
N PHE A 61 8.30 -5.11 21.15
CA PHE A 61 9.34 -4.53 20.29
C PHE A 61 8.83 -4.17 18.88
N VAL A 62 7.99 -5.02 18.27
CA VAL A 62 7.31 -4.73 16.99
C VAL A 62 6.46 -3.48 17.12
N LEU A 63 5.75 -3.33 18.25
CA LEU A 63 4.90 -2.15 18.48
C LEU A 63 5.72 -0.89 18.74
N MET A 64 6.76 -0.98 19.57
CA MET A 64 7.67 0.15 19.82
C MET A 64 8.31 0.66 18.53
N THR A 65 8.77 -0.23 17.66
CA THR A 65 9.34 0.13 16.36
C THR A 65 8.28 0.72 15.42
N LYS A 66 7.11 0.09 15.33
CA LYS A 66 5.99 0.56 14.47
C LYS A 66 5.48 1.94 14.88
N TYR A 67 5.18 2.14 16.16
CA TYR A 67 4.69 3.42 16.69
C TYR A 67 5.79 4.47 16.80
N GLY A 68 7.03 4.09 17.14
CA GLY A 68 8.17 4.99 17.09
C GLY A 68 8.39 5.55 15.68
N GLY A 69 8.31 4.68 14.66
CA GLY A 69 8.38 5.09 13.26
C GLY A 69 7.24 6.03 12.87
N PHE A 70 6.02 5.72 13.30
CA PHE A 70 4.84 6.57 13.09
C PHE A 70 4.99 7.96 13.73
N VAL A 71 5.47 8.05 14.98
CA VAL A 71 5.72 9.33 15.66
C VAL A 71 6.77 10.14 14.92
N CYS A 72 7.88 9.54 14.49
CA CYS A 72 8.90 10.22 13.69
C CYS A 72 8.31 10.84 12.40
N LEU A 73 7.43 10.10 11.71
CA LEU A 73 6.79 10.56 10.47
C LEU A 73 5.77 11.67 10.71
N ILE A 74 5.02 11.62 11.81
CA ILE A 74 4.13 12.71 12.21
C ILE A 74 4.93 13.98 12.51
N LEU A 75 6.00 13.89 13.31
CA LEU A 75 6.86 15.02 13.60
C LEU A 75 7.50 15.60 12.33
N CYS A 76 7.97 14.74 11.43
CA CYS A 76 8.47 15.15 10.11
C CYS A 76 7.38 15.89 9.30
N SER A 77 6.13 15.39 9.33
CA SER A 77 5.00 16.02 8.65
C SER A 77 4.70 17.42 9.20
N PHE A 78 4.78 17.62 10.51
CA PHE A 78 4.60 18.94 11.14
C PHE A 78 5.63 19.96 10.66
N PHE A 79 6.92 19.59 10.58
CA PHE A 79 7.96 20.49 10.06
C PHE A 79 7.73 20.92 8.61
N ASN A 80 7.06 20.07 7.83
CA ASN A 80 6.80 20.31 6.41
C ASN A 80 5.39 20.87 6.11
N ALA A 81 4.49 20.90 7.10
CA ALA A 81 3.10 21.32 6.94
C ALA A 81 2.96 22.75 6.39
N LYS A 82 3.75 23.71 6.92
CA LYS A 82 3.71 25.12 6.47
C LYS A 82 3.97 25.25 4.97
N TYR A 83 4.96 24.51 4.46
CA TYR A 83 5.32 24.53 3.04
C TYR A 83 4.21 23.95 2.17
N PHE A 84 3.63 22.82 2.60
CA PHE A 84 2.52 22.19 1.90
C PHE A 84 1.29 23.10 1.85
N LEU A 85 0.87 23.65 3.00
CA LEU A 85 -0.30 24.54 3.10
C LEU A 85 -0.15 25.78 2.21
N THR A 86 1.05 26.36 2.14
CA THR A 86 1.33 27.50 1.26
C THR A 86 1.15 27.13 -0.22
N CYS A 87 1.58 25.94 -0.63
CA CYS A 87 1.47 25.46 -2.02
C CYS A 87 0.03 25.13 -2.43
N ILE A 88 -0.82 24.72 -1.48
CA ILE A 88 -2.18 24.21 -1.73
C ILE A 88 -3.29 25.20 -1.34
N ARG A 89 -2.94 26.37 -0.79
CA ARG A 89 -3.88 27.40 -0.31
C ARG A 89 -5.02 27.75 -1.27
N LYS A 90 -4.82 27.64 -2.60
CA LYS A 90 -5.87 27.90 -3.60
C LYS A 90 -6.84 26.73 -3.84
N ARG A 91 -6.67 25.60 -3.15
CA ARG A 91 -7.46 24.37 -3.30
C ARG A 91 -8.15 24.02 -1.99
N MET A 92 -9.06 24.89 -1.57
CA MET A 92 -9.78 24.77 -0.31
C MET A 92 -10.47 23.42 -0.15
N PHE A 93 -11.00 22.82 -1.22
CA PHE A 93 -11.61 21.48 -1.18
C PHE A 93 -10.65 20.38 -0.74
N VAL A 94 -9.37 20.43 -1.13
CA VAL A 94 -8.37 19.43 -0.69
C VAL A 94 -8.07 19.59 0.80
N LEU A 95 -7.92 20.83 1.26
CA LEU A 95 -7.68 21.13 2.67
C LEU A 95 -8.87 20.72 3.54
N PHE A 96 -10.09 21.02 3.08
CA PHE A 96 -11.31 20.60 3.75
C PHE A 96 -11.44 19.08 3.82
N SER A 97 -11.14 18.38 2.72
CA SER A 97 -11.18 16.90 2.68
C SER A 97 -10.16 16.29 3.64
N LEU A 98 -8.92 16.81 3.67
CA LEU A 98 -7.90 16.38 4.62
C LEU A 98 -8.33 16.62 6.06
N PHE A 99 -8.88 17.80 6.34
CA PHE A 99 -9.40 18.13 7.67
C PHE A 99 -10.51 17.16 8.10
N LEU A 100 -11.46 16.87 7.22
CA LEU A 100 -12.58 15.97 7.52
C LEU A 100 -12.10 14.55 7.80
N ILE A 101 -11.19 14.01 6.99
CA ILE A 101 -10.57 12.69 7.23
C ILE A 101 -9.88 12.65 8.60
N LEU A 102 -9.06 13.66 8.90
CA LEU A 102 -8.33 13.74 10.17
C LEU A 102 -9.28 13.87 11.36
N LEU A 103 -10.34 14.66 11.23
CA LEU A 103 -11.35 14.83 12.28
C LEU A 103 -12.06 13.52 12.58
N ILE A 104 -12.59 12.84 11.55
CA ILE A 104 -13.28 11.56 11.73
C ILE A 104 -12.33 10.50 12.28
N ALA A 105 -11.09 10.43 11.76
CA ALA A 105 -10.08 9.49 12.25
C ALA A 105 -9.75 9.75 13.73
N PHE A 106 -9.62 11.02 14.13
CA PHE A 106 -9.35 11.41 15.51
C PHE A 106 -10.49 11.07 16.45
N CYS A 107 -11.74 11.38 16.08
CA CYS A 107 -12.92 11.01 16.86
C CYS A 107 -13.02 9.50 17.07
N ASN A 108 -12.81 8.70 16.01
CA ASN A 108 -12.80 7.25 16.11
C ASN A 108 -11.62 6.71 16.92
N ALA A 109 -10.44 7.35 16.86
CA ALA A 109 -9.31 6.97 17.68
C ALA A 109 -9.61 7.19 19.18
N ILE A 110 -10.25 8.31 19.53
CA ILE A 110 -10.70 8.57 20.91
C ILE A 110 -11.69 7.50 21.37
N ASP A 111 -12.71 7.20 20.57
CA ASP A 111 -13.73 6.18 20.90
C ASP A 111 -13.08 4.82 21.20
N VAL A 112 -12.16 4.37 20.34
CA VAL A 112 -11.42 3.12 20.53
C VAL A 112 -10.53 3.14 21.77
N ILE A 113 -9.88 4.27 22.08
CA ILE A 113 -9.06 4.41 23.28
C ILE A 113 -9.92 4.39 24.54
N LEU A 114 -11.08 5.05 24.53
CA LEU A 114 -12.01 5.07 25.65
C LEU A 114 -12.64 3.69 25.89
N SER A 115 -12.95 2.94 24.82
CA SER A 115 -13.61 1.64 24.93
C SER A 115 -12.66 0.53 25.41
N ASN A 116 -11.42 0.51 24.89
CA ASN A 116 -10.51 -0.64 25.07
C ASN A 116 -9.27 -0.30 25.91
N GLY A 117 -9.06 0.98 26.25
CA GLY A 117 -7.85 1.47 26.86
C GLY A 117 -6.72 1.68 25.85
N LEU A 118 -5.80 2.59 26.19
CA LEU A 118 -4.73 3.02 25.30
C LEU A 118 -3.83 1.85 24.85
N VAL A 119 -3.40 0.98 25.77
CA VAL A 119 -2.53 -0.14 25.43
C VAL A 119 -3.24 -1.05 24.43
N ASN A 120 -4.43 -1.58 24.74
CA ASN A 120 -5.13 -2.49 23.83
C ASN A 120 -5.47 -1.83 22.49
N SER A 121 -5.81 -0.54 22.48
CA SER A 121 -6.06 0.19 21.23
C SER A 121 -4.87 0.10 20.27
N LEU A 122 -3.63 0.15 20.78
CA LEU A 122 -2.43 0.09 19.96
C LEU A 122 -2.17 -1.30 19.38
N TYR A 123 -2.72 -2.36 19.98
CA TYR A 123 -2.62 -3.74 19.47
C TYR A 123 -3.69 -4.07 18.43
N LEU A 124 -4.74 -3.26 18.30
CA LEU A 124 -5.84 -3.51 17.35
C LEU A 124 -5.38 -3.34 15.90
N GLU A 125 -5.69 -4.33 15.07
CA GLU A 125 -5.54 -4.22 13.62
C GLU A 125 -6.44 -3.12 13.06
N LEU A 126 -6.02 -2.45 11.98
CA LEU A 126 -6.83 -1.40 11.30
C LEU A 126 -7.17 -0.18 12.16
N ASN A 127 -6.41 0.07 13.24
CA ASN A 127 -6.63 1.18 14.17
C ASN A 127 -6.88 2.52 13.42
N PRO A 128 -7.87 3.34 13.85
CA PRO A 128 -8.11 4.67 13.26
C PRO A 128 -6.87 5.57 13.12
N LEU A 129 -5.83 5.37 13.95
CA LEU A 129 -4.53 6.03 13.82
C LEU A 129 -3.85 5.84 12.46
N VAL A 130 -4.19 4.77 11.73
CA VAL A 130 -3.69 4.53 10.37
C VAL A 130 -3.98 5.71 9.45
N TYR A 131 -5.13 6.37 9.61
CA TYR A 131 -5.50 7.50 8.75
C TYR A 131 -4.70 8.77 9.05
N LEU A 132 -4.04 8.88 10.20
CA LEU A 132 -3.11 9.97 10.46
C LEU A 132 -1.85 9.87 9.58
N LEU A 133 -1.54 8.71 9.01
CA LEU A 133 -0.48 8.62 7.99
C LEU A 133 -0.78 9.49 6.76
N ILE A 134 -2.04 9.91 6.54
CA ILE A 134 -2.34 10.89 5.49
C ILE A 134 -1.58 12.21 5.69
N MET A 135 -1.17 12.55 6.91
CA MET A 135 -0.33 13.74 7.18
C MET A 135 1.02 13.68 6.46
N THR A 136 1.51 12.48 6.11
CA THR A 136 2.76 12.31 5.37
C THR A 136 2.71 12.87 3.95
N VAL A 137 1.50 13.18 3.45
CA VAL A 137 1.28 14.06 2.30
C VAL A 137 2.08 15.37 2.43
N PHE A 138 2.22 15.92 3.64
CA PHE A 138 2.99 17.15 3.88
C PHE A 138 4.49 16.99 3.66
N ILE A 139 5.04 15.80 3.94
CA ILE A 139 6.47 15.49 3.77
C ILE A 139 6.89 15.66 2.30
N SER A 140 6.00 15.35 1.36
CA SER A 140 6.23 15.45 -0.09
C SER A 140 6.57 16.87 -0.59
N SER A 141 6.30 17.90 0.22
CA SER A 141 6.57 19.31 -0.11
C SER A 141 8.04 19.69 -0.05
N ASN A 142 8.87 18.88 0.61
CA ASN A 142 10.32 19.08 0.67
C ASN A 142 11.02 18.24 -0.40
N ASP A 143 11.63 18.92 -1.37
CA ASP A 143 12.29 18.26 -2.51
C ASP A 143 13.48 17.39 -2.09
N LYS A 144 14.18 17.74 -1.00
CA LYS A 144 15.29 16.92 -0.49
C LYS A 144 14.78 15.61 0.07
N ILE A 145 13.74 15.64 0.91
CA ILE A 145 13.13 14.45 1.48
C ILE A 145 12.51 13.58 0.38
N TYR A 146 11.83 14.19 -0.59
CA TYR A 146 11.30 13.47 -1.74
C TYR A 146 12.40 12.78 -2.57
N ASN A 147 13.57 13.41 -2.74
CA ASN A 147 14.70 12.78 -3.40
C ASN A 147 15.30 11.61 -2.58
N ILE A 148 15.36 11.73 -1.26
CA ILE A 148 15.76 10.63 -0.36
C ILE A 148 14.77 9.47 -0.51
N PHE A 149 13.47 9.77 -0.46
CA PHE A 149 12.38 8.81 -0.70
C PHE A 149 12.56 8.07 -2.03
N CYS A 150 12.84 8.77 -3.13
CA CYS A 150 13.03 8.14 -4.43
C CYS A 150 14.17 7.10 -4.44
N LYS A 151 15.28 7.41 -3.78
CA LYS A 151 16.43 6.50 -3.66
C LYS A 151 16.08 5.30 -2.77
N LEU A 152 15.49 5.55 -1.60
CA LEU A 152 15.07 4.51 -0.67
C LEU A 152 14.02 3.57 -1.28
N ASN A 153 13.05 4.09 -2.03
CA ASN A 153 12.00 3.27 -2.63
C ASN A 153 12.53 2.19 -3.58
N THR A 154 13.61 2.49 -4.31
CA THR A 154 14.26 1.51 -5.19
C THR A 154 14.88 0.37 -4.39
N LEU A 155 15.54 0.68 -3.27
CA LEU A 155 16.08 -0.32 -2.35
C LEU A 155 14.96 -1.15 -1.70
N ILE A 156 13.89 -0.48 -1.24
CA ILE A 156 12.70 -1.12 -0.68
C ILE A 156 12.09 -2.11 -1.69
N THR A 157 12.01 -1.73 -2.97
CA THR A 157 11.47 -2.61 -4.02
C THR A 157 12.29 -3.89 -4.17
N ILE A 158 13.60 -3.76 -4.30
CA ILE A 158 14.48 -4.93 -4.47
C ILE A 158 14.41 -5.82 -3.22
N PHE A 159 14.50 -5.21 -2.04
CA PHE A 159 14.41 -5.92 -0.76
C PHE A 159 13.08 -6.65 -0.61
N ALA A 160 11.96 -5.97 -0.81
CA ALA A 160 10.63 -6.54 -0.59
C ALA A 160 10.31 -7.67 -1.59
N LEU A 161 10.66 -7.53 -2.87
CA LEU A 161 10.49 -8.62 -3.85
C LEU A 161 11.41 -9.81 -3.54
N GLY A 162 12.65 -9.55 -3.11
CA GLY A 162 13.58 -10.59 -2.66
C GLY A 162 13.06 -11.35 -1.44
N MET A 163 12.56 -10.63 -0.43
CA MET A 163 11.96 -11.22 0.77
C MET A 163 10.71 -12.02 0.45
N ALA A 164 9.87 -11.56 -0.49
CA ALA A 164 8.72 -12.35 -0.95
C ALA A 164 9.19 -13.70 -1.52
N ILE A 165 10.16 -13.72 -2.43
CA ILE A 165 10.70 -14.96 -2.99
C ILE A 165 11.30 -15.85 -1.88
N PHE A 166 12.06 -15.27 -0.95
CA PHE A 166 12.64 -16.01 0.18
C PHE A 166 11.57 -16.69 1.03
N TYR A 167 10.51 -15.97 1.42
CA TYR A 167 9.41 -16.54 2.20
C TYR A 167 8.60 -17.58 1.41
N PHE A 168 8.48 -17.42 0.09
CA PHE A 168 7.86 -18.43 -0.76
C PHE A 168 8.66 -19.74 -0.78
N ILE A 169 9.97 -19.67 -1.02
CA ILE A 169 10.84 -20.84 -1.11
C ILE A 169 10.89 -21.57 0.23
N THR A 170 11.11 -20.85 1.32
CA THR A 170 11.12 -21.43 2.68
C THR A 170 9.79 -22.09 3.02
N PHE A 171 8.66 -21.49 2.62
CA PHE A 171 7.36 -22.13 2.75
C PHE A 171 7.27 -23.43 1.95
N LYS A 172 7.66 -23.42 0.68
CA LYS A 172 7.57 -24.61 -0.19
C LYS A 172 8.52 -25.74 0.21
N ILE A 173 9.66 -25.42 0.82
CA ILE A 173 10.54 -26.44 1.43
C ILE A 173 9.82 -27.14 2.59
N LYS A 174 9.08 -26.38 3.41
CA LYS A 174 8.39 -26.92 4.59
C LYS A 174 7.05 -27.58 4.26
N TYR A 175 6.34 -27.05 3.27
CA TYR A 175 5.01 -27.47 2.84
C TYR A 175 4.95 -27.55 1.30
N PRO A 176 5.51 -28.61 0.67
CA PRO A 176 5.60 -28.72 -0.79
C PRO A 176 4.24 -28.59 -1.50
N ASP A 177 3.23 -29.28 -0.96
CA ASP A 177 1.87 -29.29 -1.48
C ASP A 177 0.96 -28.19 -0.88
N GLY A 178 1.48 -27.44 0.09
CA GLY A 178 0.76 -26.35 0.73
C GLY A 178 0.53 -25.17 -0.20
N ILE A 179 -0.55 -24.44 0.04
CA ILE A 179 -0.88 -23.18 -0.63
C ILE A 179 -0.65 -22.04 0.36
N ILE A 180 0.02 -20.99 -0.08
CA ILE A 180 0.27 -19.80 0.75
C ILE A 180 -0.98 -18.93 0.81
N GLY A 181 -1.46 -18.66 2.02
CA GLY A 181 -2.46 -17.65 2.35
C GLY A 181 -1.83 -16.36 2.91
N ASN A 182 -2.56 -15.67 3.80
CA ASN A 182 -2.06 -14.46 4.46
C ASN A 182 -0.78 -14.75 5.26
N SER A 183 0.33 -14.12 4.87
CA SER A 183 1.67 -14.49 5.37
C SER A 183 2.70 -13.39 5.12
N ALA A 184 3.93 -13.61 5.58
CA ALA A 184 5.07 -12.73 5.28
C ALA A 184 5.29 -12.58 3.76
N PHE A 185 5.20 -13.70 3.01
CA PHE A 185 5.28 -13.71 1.55
C PHE A 185 4.39 -12.63 0.94
N LEU A 186 3.11 -12.65 1.32
CA LEU A 186 2.12 -11.77 0.73
C LEU A 186 2.35 -10.32 1.18
N ASN A 187 2.69 -10.08 2.44
CA ASN A 187 2.98 -8.74 2.94
C ASN A 187 4.21 -8.10 2.27
N TYR A 188 5.27 -8.87 2.04
CA TYR A 188 6.42 -8.39 1.28
C TYR A 188 6.12 -8.22 -0.20
N TYR A 189 5.30 -9.10 -0.79
CA TYR A 189 4.88 -8.94 -2.17
C TYR A 189 4.03 -7.69 -2.36
N THR A 190 3.06 -7.42 -1.49
CA THR A 190 2.23 -6.22 -1.58
C THR A 190 3.08 -4.95 -1.45
N LEU A 191 4.01 -4.90 -0.48
CA LEU A 191 4.98 -3.81 -0.33
C LEU A 191 5.83 -3.63 -1.60
N GLY A 192 6.43 -4.73 -2.09
CA GLY A 192 7.28 -4.74 -3.27
C GLY A 192 6.56 -4.32 -4.54
N PHE A 193 5.28 -4.71 -4.69
CA PHE A 193 4.45 -4.30 -5.81
C PHE A 193 4.18 -2.78 -5.80
N PHE A 194 3.73 -2.22 -4.67
CA PHE A 194 3.43 -0.79 -4.60
C PHE A 194 4.69 0.08 -4.69
N SER A 195 5.81 -0.38 -4.14
CA SER A 195 7.10 0.31 -4.34
C SER A 195 7.59 0.18 -5.79
N ALA A 196 7.38 -0.98 -6.43
CA ALA A 196 7.73 -1.21 -7.83
C ALA A 196 7.02 -0.26 -8.80
N LEU A 197 5.74 0.06 -8.57
CA LEU A 197 5.02 1.06 -9.36
C LEU A 197 5.83 2.35 -9.46
N PHE A 198 6.25 2.88 -8.31
CA PHE A 198 7.01 4.13 -8.24
C PHE A 198 8.41 3.99 -8.86
N THR A 199 9.12 2.90 -8.59
CA THR A 199 10.47 2.66 -9.15
C THR A 199 10.44 2.50 -10.66
N CYS A 200 9.47 1.78 -11.22
CA CYS A 200 9.38 1.57 -12.67
C CYS A 200 9.15 2.89 -13.41
N TYR A 201 8.20 3.71 -12.97
CA TYR A 201 7.90 4.98 -13.65
C TYR A 201 9.00 6.04 -13.51
N ASN A 202 9.84 5.97 -12.47
CA ASN A 202 10.98 6.88 -12.30
C ASN A 202 12.30 6.33 -12.85
N SER A 203 12.37 5.05 -13.23
CA SER A 203 13.60 4.46 -13.76
C SER A 203 13.95 5.03 -15.14
N LYS A 204 15.18 5.53 -15.27
CA LYS A 204 15.76 5.89 -16.56
C LYS A 204 16.09 4.64 -17.40
N LYS A 205 16.41 3.51 -16.75
CA LYS A 205 16.80 2.25 -17.39
C LYS A 205 15.56 1.39 -17.62
N SER A 206 15.18 1.20 -18.89
CA SER A 206 14.00 0.42 -19.28
C SER A 206 14.10 -1.06 -18.89
N ILE A 207 15.25 -1.68 -19.12
CA ILE A 207 15.48 -3.11 -18.81
C ILE A 207 15.25 -3.39 -17.33
N PHE A 208 15.77 -2.53 -16.44
CA PHE A 208 15.60 -2.69 -15.00
C PHE A 208 14.12 -2.66 -14.58
N ALA A 209 13.31 -1.76 -15.18
CA ALA A 209 11.88 -1.73 -14.91
C ALA A 209 11.17 -2.99 -15.44
N TYR A 210 11.53 -3.49 -16.63
CA TYR A 210 10.96 -4.75 -17.13
C TYR A 210 11.28 -5.95 -16.24
N ILE A 211 12.51 -6.02 -15.69
CA ILE A 211 12.88 -7.07 -14.72
C ILE A 211 12.00 -6.99 -13.47
N ILE A 212 11.80 -5.79 -12.91
CA ILE A 212 10.93 -5.60 -11.75
C ILE A 212 9.49 -6.02 -12.06
N ILE A 213 8.94 -5.58 -13.20
CA ILE A 213 7.56 -5.92 -13.60
C ILE A 213 7.40 -7.43 -13.81
N PHE A 214 8.37 -8.06 -14.47
CA PHE A 214 8.41 -9.52 -14.64
C PHE A 214 8.42 -10.25 -13.29
N SER A 215 9.27 -9.80 -12.35
CA SER A 215 9.29 -10.34 -10.98
C SER A 215 7.95 -10.17 -10.29
N CYS A 216 7.26 -9.03 -10.45
CA CYS A 216 5.92 -8.83 -9.89
C CYS A 216 4.90 -9.82 -10.46
N ILE A 217 4.91 -10.08 -11.77
CA ILE A 217 4.02 -11.06 -12.42
C ILE A 217 4.31 -12.47 -11.90
N MET A 218 5.59 -12.87 -11.92
CA MET A 218 6.03 -14.18 -11.45
C MET A 218 5.64 -14.44 -10.00
N ILE A 219 5.94 -13.51 -9.08
CA ILE A 219 5.58 -13.63 -7.67
C ILE A 219 4.04 -13.66 -7.50
N GLY A 220 3.29 -12.91 -8.30
CA GLY A 220 1.82 -12.96 -8.31
C GLY A 220 1.28 -14.36 -8.61
N PHE A 221 1.87 -15.05 -9.59
CA PHE A 221 1.56 -16.45 -9.92
C PHE A 221 1.98 -17.42 -8.82
N LEU A 222 3.18 -17.28 -8.25
CA LEU A 222 3.64 -18.12 -7.13
C LEU A 222 2.66 -18.02 -5.95
N GLY A 223 2.19 -16.82 -5.64
CA GLY A 223 1.21 -16.55 -4.59
C GLY A 223 -0.24 -16.89 -4.94
N VAL A 224 -0.52 -17.31 -6.18
CA VAL A 224 -1.89 -17.60 -6.66
C VAL A 224 -2.85 -16.40 -6.43
N THR A 225 -2.34 -15.18 -6.66
CA THR A 225 -3.05 -13.93 -6.37
C THR A 225 -3.62 -13.28 -7.63
N ARG A 226 -4.85 -13.67 -8.03
CA ARG A 226 -5.55 -13.17 -9.24
C ARG A 226 -5.46 -11.64 -9.39
N SER A 227 -5.80 -10.92 -8.33
CA SER A 227 -5.82 -9.45 -8.34
C SER A 227 -4.46 -8.82 -8.60
N PHE A 228 -3.38 -9.34 -8.00
CA PHE A 228 -2.04 -8.79 -8.20
C PHE A 228 -1.42 -9.19 -9.55
N ILE A 229 -1.80 -10.35 -10.10
CA ILE A 229 -1.45 -10.72 -11.48
C ILE A 229 -2.07 -9.70 -12.45
N ILE A 230 -3.37 -9.39 -12.30
CA ILE A 230 -4.05 -8.38 -13.12
C ILE A 230 -3.37 -7.02 -12.98
N GLN A 231 -3.10 -6.58 -11.74
CA GLN A 231 -2.40 -5.32 -11.46
C GLN A 231 -0.99 -5.29 -12.08
N SER A 232 -0.25 -6.40 -12.06
CA SER A 232 1.10 -6.47 -12.64
C SER A 232 1.09 -6.47 -14.17
N ILE A 233 0.09 -7.10 -14.79
CA ILE A 233 -0.13 -7.03 -16.25
C ILE A 233 -0.52 -5.60 -16.65
N LEU A 234 -1.41 -4.96 -15.90
CA LEU A 234 -1.81 -3.57 -16.13
C LEU A 234 -0.61 -2.63 -16.01
N LEU A 235 0.28 -2.85 -15.04
CA LEU A 235 1.54 -2.13 -14.91
C LEU A 235 2.43 -2.31 -16.14
N LEU A 236 2.59 -3.55 -16.63
CA LEU A 236 3.35 -3.84 -17.85
C LEU A 236 2.78 -3.09 -19.07
N MET A 237 1.47 -3.17 -19.28
CA MET A 237 0.79 -2.49 -20.39
C MET A 237 0.96 -0.98 -20.32
N ILE A 238 0.78 -0.37 -19.15
CA ILE A 238 0.91 1.08 -19.01
C ILE A 238 2.36 1.53 -19.16
N TYR A 239 3.30 0.82 -18.53
CA TYR A 239 4.72 1.16 -18.58
C TYR A 239 5.24 1.15 -20.03
N THR A 240 4.86 0.13 -20.79
CA THR A 240 5.24 -0.02 -22.18
C THR A 240 4.56 1.01 -23.08
N ILE A 241 3.27 1.29 -22.93
CA ILE A 241 2.58 2.37 -23.66
C ILE A 241 3.21 3.73 -23.35
N ALA A 242 3.61 3.98 -22.10
CA ALA A 242 4.26 5.21 -21.71
C ALA A 242 5.67 5.37 -22.33
N LYS A 243 6.37 4.26 -22.62
CA LYS A 243 7.69 4.26 -23.27
C LYS A 243 7.62 4.13 -24.80
N ALA A 244 6.56 3.56 -25.34
CA ALA A 244 6.34 3.39 -26.76
C ALA A 244 6.11 4.76 -27.41
N LYS A 245 7.03 5.16 -28.28
CA LYS A 245 6.85 6.34 -29.15
C LYS A 245 5.82 6.03 -30.25
N ARG A 246 4.53 5.94 -29.90
CA ARG A 246 3.34 5.95 -30.78
C ARG A 246 3.36 5.08 -32.06
N LYS A 247 4.14 3.99 -32.15
CA LYS A 247 4.13 3.12 -33.34
C LYS A 247 3.29 1.86 -33.09
N ILE A 248 2.33 1.55 -33.96
CA ILE A 248 1.47 0.35 -33.89
C ILE A 248 2.28 -0.94 -33.72
N LEU A 249 3.46 -1.03 -34.38
CA LEU A 249 4.38 -2.16 -34.24
C LEU A 249 4.84 -2.40 -32.79
N SER A 250 5.00 -1.33 -32.01
CA SER A 250 5.37 -1.44 -30.59
C SER A 250 4.23 -1.97 -29.71
N SER A 251 2.97 -1.77 -30.12
CA SER A 251 1.79 -2.31 -29.43
C SER A 251 1.58 -3.80 -29.73
N VAL A 252 1.90 -4.26 -30.94
CA VAL A 252 1.86 -5.69 -31.30
C VAL A 252 2.99 -6.46 -30.60
N LEU A 253 4.21 -5.91 -30.64
CA LEU A 253 5.34 -6.47 -29.89
C LEU A 253 5.07 -6.49 -28.38
N LEU A 254 4.40 -5.48 -27.84
CA LEU A 254 3.97 -5.46 -26.44
C LEU A 254 3.07 -6.64 -26.10
N LEU A 255 2.07 -6.91 -26.93
CA LEU A 255 1.13 -7.98 -26.68
C LEU A 255 1.84 -9.33 -26.73
N GLY A 256 2.74 -9.53 -27.71
CA GLY A 256 3.59 -10.71 -27.80
C GLY A 256 4.49 -10.90 -26.57
N VAL A 257 5.16 -9.85 -26.09
CA VAL A 257 6.00 -9.91 -24.87
C VAL A 257 5.16 -10.23 -23.63
N THR A 258 3.97 -9.62 -23.52
CA THR A 258 3.07 -9.85 -22.38
C THR A 258 2.59 -11.30 -22.35
N VAL A 259 2.13 -11.82 -23.48
CA VAL A 259 1.72 -13.22 -23.64
C VAL A 259 2.90 -14.16 -23.37
N GLY A 260 4.10 -13.84 -23.88
CA GLY A 260 5.31 -14.61 -23.62
C GLY A 260 5.67 -14.68 -22.14
N ILE A 261 5.64 -13.54 -21.43
CA ILE A 261 5.89 -13.48 -19.98
C ILE A 261 4.87 -14.32 -19.21
N ILE A 262 3.59 -14.20 -19.54
CA ILE A 262 2.52 -14.99 -18.90
C ILE A 262 2.73 -16.48 -19.18
N GLY A 263 3.01 -16.86 -20.43
CA GLY A 263 3.25 -18.24 -20.84
C GLY A 263 4.44 -18.87 -20.11
N VAL A 264 5.56 -18.15 -20.01
CA VAL A 264 6.74 -18.59 -19.25
C VAL A 264 6.40 -18.74 -17.77
N SER A 265 5.67 -17.79 -17.19
CA SER A 265 5.26 -17.85 -15.78
C SER A 265 4.39 -19.06 -15.49
N LEU A 266 3.42 -19.35 -16.35
CA LEU A 266 2.56 -20.53 -16.23
C LEU A 266 3.33 -21.84 -16.45
N ALA A 267 4.28 -21.88 -17.39
CA ALA A 267 5.12 -23.04 -17.62
C ALA A 267 6.01 -23.36 -16.40
N VAL A 268 6.61 -22.33 -15.78
CA VAL A 268 7.38 -22.48 -14.54
C VAL A 268 6.49 -22.98 -13.40
N LEU A 269 5.30 -22.38 -13.23
CA LEU A 269 4.36 -22.78 -12.19
C LEU A 269 3.92 -24.24 -12.38
N LYS A 270 3.60 -24.65 -13.61
CA LYS A 270 3.21 -26.03 -13.92
C LYS A 270 4.34 -27.03 -13.64
N LYS A 271 5.58 -26.70 -14.02
CA LYS A 271 6.74 -27.61 -13.91
C LYS A 271 7.24 -27.76 -12.47
N TYR A 272 7.30 -26.67 -11.71
CA TYR A 272 7.94 -26.65 -10.39
C TYR A 272 6.96 -26.55 -9.22
N PHE A 273 5.72 -26.10 -9.46
CA PHE A 273 4.72 -25.83 -8.41
C PHE A 273 3.31 -26.26 -8.86
N SER A 274 3.16 -27.52 -9.27
CA SER A 274 1.91 -28.07 -9.84
C SER A 274 0.67 -27.84 -8.97
N SER A 275 0.79 -27.99 -7.65
CA SER A 275 -0.29 -27.71 -6.69
C SER A 275 -0.78 -26.26 -6.73
N SER A 276 0.14 -25.29 -6.83
CA SER A 276 -0.21 -23.87 -7.00
C SER A 276 -0.83 -23.60 -8.37
N TYR A 277 -0.36 -24.28 -9.42
CA TYR A 277 -0.92 -24.19 -10.76
C TYR A 277 -2.37 -24.67 -10.81
N GLU A 278 -2.66 -25.88 -10.32
CA GLU A 278 -4.01 -26.44 -10.29
C GLU A 278 -4.96 -25.53 -9.48
N TYR A 279 -4.52 -25.10 -8.30
CA TYR A 279 -5.32 -24.22 -7.45
C TYR A 279 -5.59 -22.86 -8.10
N PHE A 280 -4.66 -22.32 -8.88
CA PHE A 280 -4.88 -21.08 -9.63
C PHE A 280 -5.99 -21.24 -10.67
N PHE A 281 -6.00 -22.33 -11.43
CA PHE A 281 -7.05 -22.59 -12.43
C PHE A 281 -8.41 -22.82 -11.79
N VAL A 282 -8.46 -23.55 -10.68
CA VAL A 282 -9.71 -23.71 -9.89
C VAL A 282 -10.20 -22.35 -9.41
N LYS A 283 -9.32 -21.51 -8.84
CA LYS A 283 -9.68 -20.15 -8.41
C LYS A 283 -10.13 -19.26 -9.55
N LEU A 284 -9.62 -19.43 -10.77
CA LEU A 284 -9.93 -18.57 -11.91
C LEU A 284 -11.44 -18.52 -12.21
N PHE A 285 -12.14 -19.64 -12.06
CA PHE A 285 -13.56 -19.78 -12.35
C PHE A 285 -14.48 -19.65 -11.13
N MET A 286 -13.91 -19.55 -9.92
CA MET A 286 -14.71 -19.40 -8.70
C MET A 286 -15.07 -17.92 -8.44
N ASP A 287 -16.37 -17.68 -8.24
CA ASP A 287 -16.85 -16.49 -7.55
C ASP A 287 -16.55 -16.63 -6.06
N THR A 288 -15.76 -15.70 -5.53
CA THR A 288 -15.34 -15.71 -4.14
C THR A 288 -15.90 -14.53 -3.34
N ARG A 289 -16.73 -13.66 -3.93
CA ARG A 289 -17.08 -12.37 -3.31
C ARG A 289 -18.55 -11.97 -3.40
N SER A 290 -19.29 -12.38 -4.42
CA SER A 290 -20.69 -11.91 -4.54
C SER A 290 -21.52 -12.31 -3.32
N PHE A 291 -21.32 -13.55 -2.85
CA PHE A 291 -21.97 -14.07 -1.64
C PHE A 291 -21.59 -13.31 -0.36
N GLN A 292 -20.35 -12.83 -0.25
CA GLN A 292 -19.92 -12.01 0.88
C GLN A 292 -20.70 -10.69 0.91
N TYR A 293 -20.89 -10.06 -0.26
CA TYR A 293 -21.60 -8.78 -0.34
C TYR A 293 -23.10 -8.93 -0.11
N THR A 294 -23.74 -10.01 -0.58
CA THR A 294 -25.17 -10.24 -0.31
C THR A 294 -25.42 -10.34 1.20
N GLN A 295 -24.67 -11.21 1.89
CA GLN A 295 -24.83 -11.38 3.35
C GLN A 295 -24.48 -10.12 4.14
N LEU A 296 -23.50 -9.35 3.67
CA LEU A 296 -23.13 -8.07 4.29
C LEU A 296 -24.25 -7.05 4.20
N PHE A 297 -24.79 -6.81 3.01
CA PHE A 297 -25.80 -5.77 2.79
C PHE A 297 -27.19 -6.16 3.30
N GLU A 298 -27.47 -7.45 3.49
CA GLU A 298 -28.64 -7.92 4.25
C GLU A 298 -28.63 -7.50 5.72
N GLN A 299 -27.43 -7.29 6.30
CA GLN A 299 -27.23 -6.97 7.71
C GLN A 299 -26.93 -5.48 7.98
N VAL A 300 -26.83 -4.65 6.94
CA VAL A 300 -26.45 -3.23 7.04
C VAL A 300 -27.58 -2.35 6.53
N LYS A 301 -28.08 -1.47 7.39
CA LYS A 301 -29.14 -0.52 7.04
C LYS A 301 -28.56 0.68 6.27
N PHE A 302 -29.37 1.30 5.43
CA PHE A 302 -28.91 2.43 4.59
C PHE A 302 -28.34 3.61 5.40
N TYR A 303 -28.99 4.01 6.50
CA TYR A 303 -28.48 5.12 7.33
C TYR A 303 -27.13 4.81 7.98
N GLU A 304 -26.82 3.54 8.21
CA GLU A 304 -25.55 3.08 8.77
C GLU A 304 -24.40 3.27 7.76
N LEU A 305 -24.69 3.35 6.45
CA LEU A 305 -23.70 3.71 5.43
C LEU A 305 -23.39 5.21 5.42
N ILE A 306 -24.30 6.05 5.91
CA ILE A 306 -24.12 7.50 5.97
C ILE A 306 -23.23 7.86 7.17
N ILE A 307 -23.57 7.34 8.34
CA ILE A 307 -22.91 7.68 9.62
C ILE A 307 -21.70 6.77 9.88
N GLY A 308 -21.75 5.51 9.44
CA GLY A 308 -20.83 4.46 9.84
C GLY A 308 -21.32 3.69 11.08
N LYS A 309 -20.96 2.41 11.18
CA LYS A 309 -21.22 1.49 12.30
C LYS A 309 -20.07 1.45 13.31
N GLY A 310 -19.01 2.23 13.07
CA GLY A 310 -17.84 2.30 13.94
C GLY A 310 -16.79 1.22 13.65
N PHE A 311 -15.68 1.33 14.36
CA PHE A 311 -14.48 0.52 14.14
C PHE A 311 -14.68 -0.99 14.41
N TYR A 312 -15.52 -1.35 15.38
CA TYR A 312 -15.77 -2.74 15.79
C TYR A 312 -16.83 -3.47 14.95
N PHE A 313 -17.23 -2.91 13.81
CA PHE A 313 -18.22 -3.56 12.97
C PHE A 313 -17.82 -4.99 12.58
N GLN A 314 -18.74 -5.92 12.80
CA GLN A 314 -18.70 -7.31 12.40
C GLN A 314 -20.05 -7.69 11.77
N TYR A 315 -20.04 -8.70 10.91
CA TYR A 315 -21.23 -9.27 10.28
C TYR A 315 -21.10 -10.79 10.24
N TYR A 316 -22.22 -11.49 10.09
CA TYR A 316 -22.20 -12.94 9.93
C TYR A 316 -21.95 -13.30 8.46
N LEU A 317 -20.89 -14.06 8.20
CA LEU A 317 -20.59 -14.69 6.93
C LEU A 317 -20.70 -16.21 7.12
N ASN A 318 -21.66 -16.85 6.45
CA ASN A 318 -21.98 -18.28 6.64
C ASN A 318 -22.22 -18.67 8.12
N GLY A 319 -22.91 -17.80 8.88
CA GLY A 319 -23.19 -18.05 10.31
C GLY A 319 -21.99 -17.85 11.24
N VAL A 320 -20.83 -17.44 10.74
CA VAL A 320 -19.64 -17.13 11.54
C VAL A 320 -19.43 -15.62 11.59
N LEU A 321 -19.09 -15.09 12.77
CA LEU A 321 -18.70 -13.68 12.93
C LEU A 321 -17.46 -13.37 12.09
N TYR A 322 -17.59 -12.36 11.23
CA TYR A 322 -16.57 -11.96 10.27
C TYR A 322 -16.40 -10.44 10.28
N SER A 323 -15.15 -9.98 10.21
CA SER A 323 -14.79 -8.56 10.39
C SER A 323 -14.04 -7.96 9.20
N TYR A 324 -13.78 -8.75 8.16
CA TYR A 324 -12.98 -8.34 7.01
C TYR A 324 -13.84 -8.12 5.76
N ILE A 325 -13.43 -7.16 4.93
CA ILE A 325 -14.03 -6.88 3.63
C ILE A 325 -12.87 -6.54 2.69
N ASP A 326 -12.74 -7.26 1.59
CA ASP A 326 -11.66 -7.07 0.61
C ASP A 326 -11.69 -5.70 -0.07
N ASN A 327 -12.89 -5.15 -0.26
CA ASN A 327 -13.08 -3.82 -0.85
C ASN A 327 -12.93 -2.76 0.24
N ALA A 328 -11.80 -2.06 0.21
CA ALA A 328 -11.45 -1.04 1.18
C ALA A 328 -12.44 0.14 1.19
N TYR A 329 -13.07 0.49 0.05
CA TYR A 329 -14.10 1.54 0.04
C TYR A 329 -15.35 1.12 0.79
N ILE A 330 -15.82 -0.11 0.58
CA ILE A 330 -16.98 -0.65 1.31
C ILE A 330 -16.64 -0.76 2.80
N PHE A 331 -15.42 -1.21 3.10
CA PHE A 331 -14.93 -1.29 4.48
C PHE A 331 -14.91 0.08 5.17
N LEU A 332 -14.38 1.12 4.51
CA LEU A 332 -14.39 2.49 5.03
C LEU A 332 -15.80 3.06 5.15
N LEU A 333 -16.66 2.79 4.17
CA LEU A 333 -18.05 3.26 4.16
C LEU A 333 -18.80 2.73 5.38
N ILE A 334 -18.67 1.44 5.66
CA ILE A 334 -19.36 0.81 6.78
C ILE A 334 -18.77 1.26 8.11
N ARG A 335 -17.45 1.48 8.22
CA ARG A 335 -16.83 1.87 9.50
C ARG A 335 -16.97 3.36 9.80
N TYR A 336 -16.79 4.22 8.82
CA TYR A 336 -16.63 5.67 9.00
C TYR A 336 -17.64 6.52 8.24
N GLY A 337 -18.53 5.89 7.47
CA GLY A 337 -19.60 6.57 6.76
C GLY A 337 -19.18 7.22 5.44
N VAL A 338 -20.18 7.70 4.72
CA VAL A 338 -20.03 8.23 3.36
C VAL A 338 -19.17 9.49 3.31
N PHE A 339 -19.24 10.34 4.34
CA PHE A 339 -18.47 11.59 4.38
C PHE A 339 -16.96 11.34 4.43
N PHE A 340 -16.54 10.28 5.14
CA PHE A 340 -15.14 9.85 5.16
C PHE A 340 -14.70 9.40 3.76
N VAL A 341 -15.47 8.50 3.15
CA VAL A 341 -15.14 7.93 1.82
C VAL A 341 -15.12 9.02 0.75
N LEU A 342 -16.10 9.91 0.72
CA LEU A 342 -16.15 11.01 -0.24
C LEU A 342 -14.94 11.93 -0.09
N SER A 343 -14.58 12.30 1.14
CA SER A 343 -13.41 13.14 1.40
C SER A 343 -12.13 12.45 0.95
N TYR A 344 -12.02 11.15 1.18
CA TYR A 344 -10.90 10.33 0.73
C TYR A 344 -10.79 10.30 -0.80
N VAL A 345 -11.92 10.08 -1.49
CA VAL A 345 -12.01 10.05 -2.96
C VAL A 345 -11.72 11.42 -3.58
N ILE A 346 -12.19 12.52 -2.99
CA ILE A 346 -11.93 13.88 -3.48
C ILE A 346 -10.42 14.17 -3.56
N ILE A 347 -9.63 13.68 -2.60
CA ILE A 347 -8.18 13.85 -2.62
C ILE A 347 -7.57 13.11 -3.82
N PHE A 348 -8.04 11.90 -4.13
CA PHE A 348 -7.58 11.15 -5.31
C PHE A 348 -7.95 11.87 -6.61
N ILE A 349 -9.20 12.29 -6.76
CA ILE A 349 -9.66 13.04 -7.93
C ILE A 349 -8.82 14.32 -8.10
N SER A 350 -8.59 15.05 -7.02
CA SER A 350 -7.79 16.29 -7.03
C SER A 350 -6.34 16.05 -7.45
N ALA A 351 -5.74 14.92 -7.04
CA ALA A 351 -4.42 14.53 -7.48
C ALA A 351 -4.42 14.10 -8.95
N LEU A 352 -5.49 13.46 -9.42
CA LEU A 352 -5.63 13.02 -10.80
C LEU A 352 -5.87 14.18 -11.78
N ILE A 353 -6.58 15.24 -11.39
CA ILE A 353 -6.80 16.42 -12.24
C ILE A 353 -5.46 17.08 -12.67
N ASN A 354 -4.39 16.90 -11.89
CA ASN A 354 -3.05 17.43 -12.16
C ASN A 354 -2.19 16.59 -13.14
N TYR A 355 -2.80 15.68 -13.92
CA TYR A 355 -2.10 14.67 -14.71
C TYR A 355 -0.96 15.19 -15.61
N LYS A 356 -1.10 16.40 -16.17
CA LYS A 356 -0.09 16.99 -17.10
C LYS A 356 1.27 17.22 -16.45
N LYS A 357 1.33 17.43 -15.12
CA LYS A 357 2.57 17.81 -14.42
C LYS A 357 3.34 16.61 -13.86
N ASN A 358 2.65 15.52 -13.49
CA ASN A 358 3.24 14.36 -12.81
C ASN A 358 2.68 13.04 -13.34
N ARG A 359 2.86 12.77 -14.65
CA ARG A 359 2.29 11.59 -15.33
C ARG A 359 2.69 10.26 -14.69
N CYS A 360 3.91 10.16 -14.16
CA CYS A 360 4.40 8.97 -13.46
C CYS A 360 3.60 8.66 -12.18
N ASN A 361 3.32 9.69 -11.37
CA ASN A 361 2.60 9.51 -10.11
C ASN A 361 1.11 9.20 -10.33
N TRP A 362 0.56 9.66 -11.46
CA TRP A 362 -0.84 9.42 -11.84
C TRP A 362 -1.18 7.94 -11.90
N TRP A 363 -0.30 7.15 -12.53
CA TRP A 363 -0.49 5.71 -12.65
C TRP A 363 -0.38 4.99 -11.32
N VAL A 364 0.54 5.43 -10.44
CA VAL A 364 0.62 4.91 -9.06
C VAL A 364 -0.71 5.13 -8.34
N ILE A 365 -1.33 6.31 -8.48
CA ILE A 365 -2.63 6.62 -7.88
C ILE A 365 -3.75 5.76 -8.47
N ILE A 366 -3.77 5.52 -9.78
CA ILE A 366 -4.78 4.66 -10.41
C ILE A 366 -4.68 3.23 -9.90
N HIS A 367 -3.47 2.65 -9.89
CA HIS A 367 -3.24 1.31 -9.35
C HIS A 367 -3.71 1.20 -7.90
N TRP A 368 -3.46 2.23 -7.09
CA TRP A 368 -3.91 2.30 -5.71
C TRP A 368 -5.43 2.37 -5.58
N VAL A 369 -6.09 3.24 -6.36
CA VAL A 369 -7.56 3.37 -6.37
C VAL A 369 -8.22 2.05 -6.77
N LEU A 370 -7.67 1.37 -7.79
CA LEU A 370 -8.13 0.04 -8.21
C LEU A 370 -7.91 -1.01 -7.11
N ALA A 371 -6.76 -0.96 -6.43
CA ALA A 371 -6.47 -1.87 -5.32
C ALA A 371 -7.47 -1.71 -4.18
N LEU A 372 -7.79 -0.46 -3.79
CA LEU A 372 -8.81 -0.16 -2.79
C LEU A 372 -10.22 -0.62 -3.22
N GLY A 373 -10.51 -0.62 -4.53
CA GLY A 373 -11.75 -1.13 -5.10
C GLY A 373 -11.88 -2.65 -5.14
N GLY A 374 -10.95 -3.40 -4.53
CA GLY A 374 -10.97 -4.86 -4.50
C GLY A 374 -10.14 -5.52 -5.61
N LEU A 375 -9.44 -4.75 -6.46
CA LEU A 375 -8.42 -5.27 -7.38
C LEU A 375 -7.08 -5.54 -6.67
N SER A 376 -7.11 -5.71 -5.35
CA SER A 376 -6.03 -6.25 -4.55
C SER A 376 -6.63 -6.91 -3.31
N VAL A 377 -6.22 -8.14 -3.02
CA VAL A 377 -6.62 -8.84 -1.79
C VAL A 377 -5.59 -8.48 -0.72
N TYR A 378 -6.00 -8.38 0.55
CA TYR A 378 -5.10 -8.13 1.69
C TYR A 378 -4.40 -6.75 1.69
N VAL A 379 -4.95 -5.75 0.98
CA VAL A 379 -4.59 -4.34 1.20
C VAL A 379 -5.36 -3.83 2.42
N VAL A 380 -4.96 -4.37 3.57
CA VAL A 380 -5.46 -3.97 4.88
C VAL A 380 -4.82 -2.63 5.24
N MET A 381 -5.64 -1.61 5.50
CA MET A 381 -5.19 -0.28 5.93
C MET A 381 -4.43 -0.34 7.26
N GLY A 382 -3.11 -0.21 7.20
CA GLY A 382 -2.21 -0.38 8.35
C GLY A 382 -1.17 0.71 8.49
N LEU A 383 -0.55 0.77 9.67
CA LEU A 383 0.63 1.60 9.91
C LEU A 383 1.86 0.89 9.33
N ASP A 384 2.08 1.06 8.04
CA ASP A 384 3.16 0.38 7.34
C ASP A 384 3.78 1.25 6.24
N VAL A 385 4.82 0.70 5.62
CA VAL A 385 5.58 1.39 4.58
C VAL A 385 4.76 1.55 3.30
N LYS A 386 3.88 0.61 2.93
CA LYS A 386 3.10 0.71 1.67
C LYS A 386 2.16 1.91 1.68
N PHE A 387 1.49 2.20 2.81
CA PHE A 387 0.66 3.40 2.96
C PHE A 387 1.50 4.69 2.97
N LEU A 388 2.65 4.67 3.64
CA LEU A 388 3.59 5.79 3.61
C LEU A 388 4.04 6.15 2.19
N LEU A 389 4.47 5.14 1.42
CA LEU A 389 4.91 5.32 0.03
C LEU A 389 3.81 6.00 -0.80
N PHE A 390 2.59 5.49 -0.67
CA PHE A 390 1.45 6.01 -1.38
C PHE A 390 1.13 7.47 -1.00
N TYR A 391 1.02 7.80 0.28
CA TYR A 391 0.67 9.16 0.71
C TYR A 391 1.71 10.21 0.35
N ILE A 392 3.00 9.86 0.31
CA ILE A 392 4.05 10.75 -0.19
C ILE A 392 3.85 11.04 -1.69
N VAL A 393 3.55 10.01 -2.51
CA VAL A 393 3.28 10.16 -3.94
C VAL A 393 2.01 10.97 -4.19
N LEU A 394 0.97 10.71 -3.40
CA LEU A 394 -0.29 11.45 -3.43
C LEU A 394 -0.05 12.93 -3.13
N GLY A 395 0.68 13.23 -2.05
CA GLY A 395 1.02 14.60 -1.68
C GLY A 395 1.80 15.32 -2.76
N ARG A 396 2.79 14.65 -3.38
CA ARG A 396 3.56 15.23 -4.48
C ARG A 396 2.69 15.60 -5.66
N SER A 397 1.64 14.81 -5.93
CA SER A 397 0.70 15.01 -7.04
C SER A 397 -0.29 16.14 -6.77
N LEU A 398 -0.63 16.38 -5.51
CA LEU A 398 -1.49 17.49 -5.08
C LEU A 398 -0.79 18.84 -5.17
N LEU A 399 0.54 18.88 -4.99
CA LEU A 399 1.33 20.11 -5.05
C LEU A 399 1.26 20.73 -6.44
N ASN A 400 0.85 22.01 -6.49
CA ASN A 400 0.83 22.79 -7.73
C ASN A 400 2.21 23.42 -8.02
N ARG A 401 3.29 22.63 -7.97
CA ARG A 401 4.58 23.06 -8.50
C ARG A 401 4.60 22.70 -9.98
N GLY A 402 4.51 23.69 -10.86
CA GLY A 402 4.99 23.50 -12.23
C GLY A 402 6.42 22.97 -12.13
N GLY A 403 6.75 21.94 -12.91
CA GLY A 403 8.00 21.20 -12.79
C GLY A 403 9.21 22.13 -12.61
N VAL A 404 9.68 22.22 -11.36
CA VAL A 404 10.99 22.79 -11.05
C VAL A 404 11.95 21.61 -11.12
N ASN A 405 12.37 21.31 -12.36
CA ASN A 405 13.69 20.81 -12.76
C ASN A 405 13.60 20.16 -14.15
N GLY A 406 14.26 20.73 -15.15
CA GLY A 406 14.82 19.92 -16.24
C GLY A 406 14.93 20.54 -17.63
N GLU A 407 14.10 21.52 -18.01
CA GLU A 407 14.15 22.13 -19.35
C GLU A 407 14.17 23.66 -19.23
N ARG A 408 15.33 24.17 -18.79
CA ARG A 408 15.80 25.48 -19.21
C ARG A 408 17.23 25.29 -19.68
N LYS A 409 17.38 25.51 -20.98
CA LYS A 409 18.52 25.22 -21.88
C LYS A 409 18.67 23.77 -22.28
#